data_AF-A0A0V1FNW0-F1
#
_entry.id   AF-A0A0V1FNW0-F1
#
_cell.length_a   1.000
_cell.length_b   1.000
_cell.length_c   1.000
_cell.angle_alpha   90.00
_cell.angle_beta   90.00
_cell.angle_gamma   90.00
#
_symmetry.space_group_name_H-M   'P 1'
#
loop_
_entity.id
_entity.type
_entity.pdbx_description
1 polymer ?
#
loop_
_entity_poly.entity_id
_entity_poly.type
_entity_poly.pdbx_seq_one_letter_code
_entity_poly.pdbx_strand_id
1 'polypeptide(L)'
;MIDDMALDNFFHSPLLQIDNIAERVCLKEGKDYAEFKREALNFCSDWLKGSRFVQVGLIHLDGSNSLPQGCLVRCHCMVQDVRGVEYFAKMNTQIQSTDNSVVSTETGLFRDYLSTLNYDSFVGDASTLDTRTVYTCISIPGETSWVKEILRQQYNFENTTCLEENYEFSQNKRAKVDDGESNTQQSYMQRRWFIKICEEQEPLKLNEPVEIVGIYQQGVGENPFPFSTIHVMAVRRSRITHPDFKEFNSLSYDEIRLYCDVAAARQNLTVSLQKLLFGDQLAAEYLLCHLVSRVFKRVNSTNVGSLTLNFYDVDEQLVNELNKFFDLILTKKVFVDFDTDVLNGQSFRPRKDYESDQEELLQSCLQLSDDTQMIIHDRLIDDSKLDSLGKENFKAIAQLMEEKNVEYVYGMQTVSIPADINVLVLSRQKSALPCDIAIRLRKNNEIENPIENLSNDTIANIRKYMSLVKILDFNIPDNISERIQQYYVKVRQDQGGQSMNADQLNKLLLLARCLSLSEGNTTLDWETWEKAVKMEALYSNK
;
A
#
# COMPACT_ATOMS: atom_id res chain seq x y z
N MET A 1 -16.69 16.92 26.12
CA MET A 1 -17.64 17.10 25.00
C MET A 1 -17.30 18.43 24.37
N ILE A 2 -16.92 18.43 23.09
CA ILE A 2 -16.75 19.65 22.31
C ILE A 2 -18.17 20.18 22.02
N ASP A 3 -18.40 21.47 22.20
CA ASP A 3 -19.67 22.15 21.92
C ASP A 3 -20.03 22.04 20.42
N ASP A 4 -21.31 21.80 20.08
CA ASP A 4 -21.80 21.67 18.71
C ASP A 4 -21.54 22.95 17.87
N MET A 5 -21.48 24.14 18.50
CA MET A 5 -21.04 25.35 17.80
C MET A 5 -19.54 25.38 17.48
N ALA A 6 -18.70 24.84 18.37
CA ALA A 6 -17.26 24.72 18.10
C ALA A 6 -16.97 23.66 17.01
N LEU A 7 -17.86 22.67 16.88
CA LEU A 7 -17.82 21.60 15.90
C LEU A 7 -17.97 22.11 14.46
N ASP A 8 -19.00 22.90 14.16
CA ASP A 8 -19.23 23.46 12.82
C ASP A 8 -18.15 24.50 12.45
N ASN A 9 -17.73 25.32 13.41
CA ASN A 9 -16.73 26.35 13.18
C ASN A 9 -15.36 25.78 12.78
N PHE A 10 -14.95 24.66 13.36
CA PHE A 10 -13.67 24.03 13.01
C PHE A 10 -13.68 23.43 11.61
N PHE A 11 -14.80 22.80 11.20
CA PHE A 11 -14.91 22.22 9.87
C PHE A 11 -14.76 23.27 8.76
N HIS A 12 -15.33 24.46 8.96
CA HIS A 12 -15.30 25.55 7.98
C HIS A 12 -14.06 26.45 8.07
N SER A 13 -13.43 26.55 9.23
CA SER A 13 -12.30 27.47 9.45
C SER A 13 -11.28 26.88 10.44
N PRO A 14 -10.60 25.79 10.07
CA PRO A 14 -9.71 25.07 10.97
C PRO A 14 -8.52 25.92 11.41
N LEU A 15 -7.91 26.68 10.49
CA LEU A 15 -6.78 27.57 10.79
C LEU A 15 -7.13 28.63 11.84
N LEU A 16 -8.30 29.26 11.72
CA LEU A 16 -8.76 30.28 12.67
C LEU A 16 -8.95 29.70 14.07
N GLN A 17 -9.47 28.48 14.18
CA GLN A 17 -9.62 27.83 15.49
C GLN A 17 -8.27 27.50 16.12
N ILE A 18 -7.30 27.04 15.32
CA ILE A 18 -5.94 26.77 15.81
C ILE A 18 -5.26 28.09 16.25
N ASP A 19 -5.46 29.18 15.52
CA ASP A 19 -5.01 30.53 15.90
C ASP A 19 -5.65 30.98 17.23
N ASN A 20 -6.95 30.74 17.43
CA ASN A 20 -7.65 31.04 18.69
C ASN A 20 -7.10 30.23 19.88
N ILE A 21 -6.73 28.96 19.66
CA ILE A 21 -6.08 28.14 20.69
C ILE A 21 -4.70 28.72 21.02
N ALA A 22 -3.92 29.14 20.01
CA ALA A 22 -2.63 29.79 20.22
C ALA A 22 -2.74 31.08 21.03
N GLU A 23 -3.68 31.97 20.68
CA GLU A 23 -3.92 33.21 21.40
C GLU A 23 -4.31 32.94 22.87
N ARG A 24 -5.20 31.98 23.11
CA ARG A 24 -5.62 31.60 24.47
C ARG A 24 -4.43 31.07 25.28
N VAL A 25 -3.73 30.07 24.77
CA VAL A 25 -2.70 29.34 25.54
C VAL A 25 -1.45 30.20 25.72
N CYS A 26 -0.95 30.82 24.65
CA CYS A 26 0.31 31.57 24.70
C CYS A 26 0.14 32.98 25.29
N LEU A 27 -0.91 33.71 24.91
CA LEU A 27 -1.03 35.14 25.28
C LEU A 27 -1.89 35.36 26.53
N LYS A 28 -3.00 34.62 26.69
CA LYS A 28 -3.92 34.80 27.85
C LYS A 28 -3.49 33.98 29.06
N GLU A 29 -3.09 32.73 28.85
CA GLU A 29 -2.64 31.84 29.92
C GLU A 29 -1.13 31.93 30.21
N GLY A 30 -0.37 32.56 29.30
CA GLY A 30 1.08 32.77 29.45
C GLY A 30 1.91 31.47 29.38
N LYS A 31 1.38 30.42 28.74
CA LYS A 31 2.08 29.15 28.55
C LYS A 31 3.01 29.21 27.33
N ASP A 32 3.94 28.26 27.23
CA ASP A 32 4.86 28.20 26.09
C ASP A 32 4.23 27.59 24.83
N TYR A 33 4.97 27.69 23.71
CA TYR A 33 4.52 27.17 22.42
C TYR A 33 4.38 25.64 22.40
N ALA A 34 5.17 24.91 23.21
CA ALA A 34 5.10 23.45 23.27
C ALA A 34 3.78 23.00 23.89
N GLU A 35 3.33 23.71 24.92
CA GLU A 35 2.02 23.50 25.56
C GLU A 35 0.87 23.82 24.59
N PHE A 36 0.96 24.92 23.85
CA PHE A 36 0.02 25.23 22.76
C PHE A 36 -0.04 24.09 21.74
N LYS A 37 1.12 23.65 21.22
CA LYS A 37 1.22 22.60 20.20
C LYS A 37 0.55 21.31 20.69
N ARG A 38 0.81 20.92 21.95
CA ARG A 38 0.17 19.77 22.58
C ARG A 38 -1.35 19.92 22.69
N GLU A 39 -1.83 21.07 23.17
CA GLU A 39 -3.28 21.34 23.28
C GLU A 39 -3.97 21.34 21.91
N ALA A 40 -3.33 21.93 20.88
CA ALA A 40 -3.84 21.97 19.52
C ALA A 40 -3.92 20.57 18.88
N LEU A 41 -2.87 19.76 19.02
CA LEU A 41 -2.85 18.38 18.50
C LEU A 41 -3.89 17.49 19.23
N ASN A 42 -4.04 17.65 20.55
CA ASN A 42 -5.08 16.97 21.31
C ASN A 42 -6.48 17.38 20.86
N PHE A 43 -6.71 18.68 20.64
CA PHE A 43 -7.97 19.18 20.10
C PHE A 43 -8.29 18.56 18.74
N CYS A 44 -7.32 18.52 17.81
CA CYS A 44 -7.48 17.88 16.50
C CYS A 44 -7.80 16.39 16.63
N SER A 45 -7.08 15.67 17.50
CA SER A 45 -7.30 14.25 17.76
C SER A 45 -8.70 13.99 18.33
N ASP A 46 -9.13 14.80 19.29
CA ASP A 46 -10.45 14.72 19.91
C ASP A 46 -11.57 15.05 18.90
N TRP A 47 -11.35 16.05 18.05
CA TRP A 47 -12.29 16.43 17.01
C TRP A 47 -12.47 15.28 16.01
N LEU A 48 -11.40 14.59 15.61
CA LEU A 48 -11.45 13.50 14.62
C LEU A 48 -12.03 12.16 15.10
N LYS A 49 -12.40 12.04 16.39
CA LYS A 49 -13.01 10.83 16.96
C LYS A 49 -14.35 10.49 16.30
N GLY A 50 -14.72 9.21 16.36
CA GLY A 50 -15.98 8.70 15.81
C GLY A 50 -16.00 8.71 14.29
N SER A 51 -17.13 9.09 13.69
CA SER A 51 -17.32 9.10 12.23
C SER A 51 -16.68 10.30 11.51
N ARG A 52 -16.21 11.32 12.25
CA ARG A 52 -15.76 12.60 11.66
C ARG A 52 -14.56 12.45 10.75
N PHE A 53 -13.65 11.52 11.06
CA PHE A 53 -12.53 11.21 10.18
C PHE A 53 -13.01 10.92 8.75
N VAL A 54 -14.09 10.16 8.59
CA VAL A 54 -14.64 9.76 7.28
C VAL A 54 -15.55 10.85 6.68
N GLN A 55 -16.10 11.74 7.52
CA GLN A 55 -16.89 12.88 7.06
C GLN A 55 -16.05 13.96 6.36
N VAL A 56 -14.77 14.08 6.72
CA VAL A 56 -13.84 14.96 5.99
C VAL A 56 -13.71 14.47 4.54
N GLY A 57 -13.94 15.39 3.61
CA GLY A 57 -13.94 15.11 2.19
C GLY A 57 -12.61 14.49 1.75
N LEU A 58 -12.70 13.34 1.08
CA LEU A 58 -11.54 12.70 0.47
C LEU A 58 -11.08 13.58 -0.69
N ILE A 59 -9.84 14.08 -0.66
CA ILE A 59 -9.20 14.65 -1.84
C ILE A 59 -8.92 13.48 -2.78
N HIS A 60 -9.66 13.46 -3.89
CA HIS A 60 -9.51 12.47 -4.92
C HIS A 60 -9.47 13.19 -6.27
N LEU A 61 -8.38 13.02 -7.01
CA LEU A 61 -8.34 13.30 -8.45
C LEU A 61 -8.88 14.68 -8.91
N ASP A 62 -8.53 15.77 -8.23
CA ASP A 62 -8.86 17.12 -8.72
C ASP A 62 -8.03 17.48 -9.95
N GLY A 63 -8.57 17.31 -11.16
CA GLY A 63 -7.95 17.86 -12.37
C GLY A 63 -7.87 19.39 -12.36
N SER A 64 -8.64 20.05 -11.52
CA SER A 64 -8.64 21.50 -11.31
C SER A 64 -8.20 21.83 -9.88
N ASN A 65 -7.11 22.57 -9.74
CA ASN A 65 -6.64 23.22 -8.51
C ASN A 65 -7.71 24.15 -7.88
N SER A 66 -8.81 23.59 -7.40
CA SER A 66 -10.04 24.33 -7.06
C SER A 66 -10.46 24.21 -5.60
N LEU A 67 -9.74 23.41 -4.80
CA LEU A 67 -9.98 23.34 -3.37
C LEU A 67 -9.61 24.67 -2.70
N PRO A 68 -10.48 25.22 -1.84
CA PRO A 68 -10.17 26.42 -1.08
C PRO A 68 -8.93 26.24 -0.20
N GLN A 69 -8.05 27.24 -0.17
CA GLN A 69 -6.90 27.24 0.74
C GLN A 69 -7.38 27.16 2.20
N GLY A 70 -6.73 26.30 3.00
CA GLY A 70 -7.02 26.18 4.42
C GLY A 70 -8.21 25.27 4.76
N CYS A 71 -8.81 24.57 3.79
CA CYS A 71 -9.89 23.61 4.07
C CYS A 71 -9.35 22.28 4.65
N LEU A 72 -10.21 21.56 5.36
CA LEU A 72 -9.91 20.19 5.79
C LEU A 72 -10.04 19.22 4.61
N VAL A 73 -9.04 18.37 4.45
CA VAL A 73 -9.02 17.31 3.44
C VAL A 73 -8.60 15.98 4.07
N ARG A 74 -9.18 14.90 3.56
CA ARG A 74 -8.75 13.52 3.82
C ARG A 74 -8.00 13.02 2.59
N CYS A 75 -6.80 12.46 2.71
CA CYS A 75 -6.01 11.96 1.59
C CYS A 75 -5.72 10.47 1.78
N HIS A 76 -5.94 9.69 0.73
CA HIS A 76 -5.61 8.26 0.69
C HIS A 76 -4.41 8.06 -0.23
N CYS A 77 -3.26 7.72 0.35
CA CYS A 77 -1.99 7.76 -0.36
C CYS A 77 -0.98 6.73 0.18
N MET A 78 0.16 6.64 -0.48
CA MET A 78 1.32 5.85 -0.08
C MET A 78 2.53 6.77 0.05
N VAL A 79 3.35 6.54 1.08
CA VAL A 79 4.60 7.28 1.30
C VAL A 79 5.63 6.87 0.24
N GLN A 80 6.09 7.83 -0.55
CA GLN A 80 7.02 7.63 -1.64
C GLN A 80 8.45 8.03 -1.28
N ASP A 81 8.64 9.19 -0.63
CA ASP A 81 9.97 9.66 -0.20
C ASP A 81 9.89 10.36 1.16
N VAL A 82 10.98 10.28 1.92
CA VAL A 82 11.20 11.05 3.15
C VAL A 82 12.15 12.19 2.81
N ARG A 83 11.62 13.41 2.72
CA ARG A 83 12.41 14.60 2.35
C ARG A 83 13.22 15.19 3.49
N GLY A 84 12.90 14.82 4.73
CA GLY A 84 13.61 15.26 5.93
C GLY A 84 12.87 16.36 6.68
N VAL A 85 13.63 17.14 7.45
CA VAL A 85 13.08 18.12 8.40
C VAL A 85 13.10 19.53 7.81
N GLU A 86 11.98 20.22 7.93
CA GLU A 86 11.78 21.63 7.57
C GLU A 86 11.62 22.47 8.85
N TYR A 87 12.19 23.68 8.86
CA TYR A 87 11.95 24.67 9.91
C TYR A 87 10.82 25.62 9.52
N PHE A 88 9.96 25.99 10.46
CA PHE A 88 8.87 26.94 10.25
C PHE A 88 8.75 27.93 11.41
N ALA A 89 8.18 29.11 11.14
CA ALA A 89 7.93 30.14 12.16
C ALA A 89 6.79 29.71 13.08
N LYS A 90 7.04 29.66 14.40
CA LYS A 90 6.09 29.19 15.41
C LYS A 90 4.80 30.01 15.41
N MET A 91 4.91 31.30 15.67
CA MET A 91 3.78 32.18 15.88
C MET A 91 4.18 33.63 15.60
N ASN A 92 3.22 34.43 15.12
CA ASN A 92 3.36 35.88 15.02
C ASN A 92 2.07 36.55 15.51
N THR A 93 2.22 37.67 16.22
CA THR A 93 1.10 38.40 16.79
C THR A 93 1.17 39.86 16.34
N GLN A 94 0.10 40.34 15.71
CA GLN A 94 -0.03 41.77 15.42
C GLN A 94 -0.63 42.49 16.62
N ILE A 95 0.05 43.55 17.03
CA ILE A 95 -0.35 44.39 18.17
C ILE A 95 -0.69 45.77 17.65
N GLN A 96 -1.82 46.32 18.09
CA GLN A 96 -2.24 47.66 17.72
C GLN A 96 -1.35 48.69 18.43
N SER A 97 -0.74 49.60 17.67
CA SER A 97 0.24 50.57 18.20
C SER A 97 -0.34 51.57 19.21
N THR A 98 -1.65 51.71 19.28
CA THR A 98 -2.32 52.74 20.08
C THR A 98 -2.59 52.32 21.52
N ASP A 99 -2.84 51.03 21.78
CA ASP A 99 -3.23 50.52 23.09
C ASP A 99 -2.55 49.18 23.47
N ASN A 100 -1.61 48.70 22.64
CA ASN A 100 -0.96 47.39 22.78
C ASN A 100 -1.95 46.21 22.85
N SER A 101 -3.16 46.36 22.31
CA SER A 101 -4.10 45.25 22.19
C SER A 101 -3.69 44.30 21.06
N VAL A 102 -3.96 43.01 21.23
CA VAL A 102 -3.71 41.99 20.21
C VAL A 102 -4.79 42.10 19.13
N VAL A 103 -4.36 42.32 17.88
CA VAL A 103 -5.23 42.44 16.70
C VAL A 103 -5.48 41.08 16.07
N SER A 104 -4.42 40.29 15.92
CA SER A 104 -4.48 38.94 15.37
C SER A 104 -3.26 38.13 15.82
N THR A 105 -3.45 36.82 15.95
CA THR A 105 -2.38 35.86 16.21
C THR A 105 -2.45 34.79 15.14
N GLU A 106 -1.31 34.46 14.54
CA GLU A 106 -1.19 33.38 13.56
C GLU A 106 -0.12 32.39 14.02
N THR A 107 -0.39 31.10 13.86
CA THR A 107 0.58 30.02 14.13
C THR A 107 0.94 29.25 12.87
N GLY A 108 2.21 28.85 12.78
CA GLY A 108 2.76 28.10 11.64
C GLY A 108 2.50 26.60 11.71
N LEU A 109 1.82 26.12 12.76
CA LEU A 109 1.64 24.69 13.02
C LEU A 109 1.03 23.92 11.84
N PHE A 110 0.10 24.53 11.09
CA PHE A 110 -0.54 23.90 9.93
C PHE A 110 -0.57 24.78 8.68
N ARG A 111 0.45 25.64 8.51
CA ARG A 111 0.63 26.49 7.31
C ARG A 111 2.11 26.75 7.04
N ASP A 112 2.45 27.09 5.81
CA ASP A 112 3.85 27.41 5.47
C ASP A 112 4.24 28.85 5.83
N TYR A 113 3.29 29.77 5.68
CA TYR A 113 3.56 31.19 5.85
C TYR A 113 2.56 31.85 6.78
N LEU A 114 3.05 32.80 7.57
CA LEU A 114 2.24 33.69 8.40
C LEU A 114 2.04 34.99 7.62
N SER A 115 0.80 35.32 7.24
CA SER A 115 0.46 36.54 6.50
C SER A 115 0.90 37.81 7.23
N THR A 116 0.95 37.74 8.55
CA THR A 116 1.28 38.86 9.42
C THR A 116 2.78 39.08 9.64
N LEU A 117 3.63 38.12 9.23
CA LEU A 117 5.07 38.13 9.49
C LEU A 117 5.85 38.72 8.30
N ASN A 118 6.73 39.68 8.57
CA ASN A 118 7.65 40.21 7.56
C ASN A 118 8.91 39.34 7.47
N TYR A 119 8.91 38.42 6.51
CA TYR A 119 10.01 37.48 6.26
C TYR A 119 11.34 38.15 5.86
N ASP A 120 11.32 39.31 5.21
CA ASP A 120 12.56 40.02 4.82
C ASP A 120 13.38 40.48 6.03
N SER A 121 12.70 40.69 7.17
CA SER A 121 13.29 41.13 8.43
C SER A 121 13.33 40.04 9.51
N PHE A 122 12.76 38.87 9.23
CA PHE A 122 12.63 37.81 10.22
C PHE A 122 13.95 37.05 10.40
N VAL A 123 14.51 37.12 11.60
CA VAL A 123 15.67 36.31 11.98
C VAL A 123 15.19 35.21 12.90
N GLY A 124 15.09 33.99 12.35
CA GLY A 124 14.65 32.81 13.09
C GLY A 124 15.73 32.24 14.00
N ASP A 125 15.32 31.80 15.18
CA ASP A 125 16.14 31.09 16.18
C ASP A 125 15.33 29.97 16.86
N ALA A 126 15.92 29.27 17.82
CA ALA A 126 15.24 28.18 18.53
C ALA A 126 13.97 28.63 19.29
N SER A 127 13.85 29.92 19.63
CA SER A 127 12.68 30.45 20.33
C SER A 127 11.52 30.74 19.38
N THR A 128 11.83 31.14 18.14
CA THR A 128 10.86 31.58 17.12
C THR A 128 10.57 30.53 16.04
N LEU A 129 11.43 29.52 15.88
CA LEU A 129 11.26 28.41 14.94
C LEU A 129 10.90 27.10 15.64
N ASP A 130 10.16 26.25 14.93
CA ASP A 130 9.93 24.84 15.24
C ASP A 130 10.17 24.00 13.98
N THR A 131 10.13 22.67 14.11
CA THR A 131 10.40 21.73 13.02
C THR A 131 9.22 20.83 12.69
N ARG A 132 9.20 20.36 11.43
CA ARG A 132 8.26 19.34 10.94
C ARG A 132 8.93 18.45 9.91
N THR A 133 8.49 17.21 9.81
CA THR A 133 8.98 16.26 8.81
C THR A 133 8.16 16.38 7.53
N VAL A 134 8.83 16.38 6.38
CA VAL A 134 8.21 16.45 5.06
C VAL A 134 8.34 15.11 4.36
N TYR A 135 7.21 14.63 3.85
CA TYR A 135 7.10 13.42 3.06
C TYR A 135 6.55 13.75 1.67
N THR A 136 7.02 13.04 0.67
CA THR A 136 6.35 12.97 -0.64
C THR A 136 5.44 11.75 -0.61
N CYS A 137 4.15 11.95 -0.83
CA CYS A 137 3.16 10.87 -0.93
C CYS A 137 2.52 10.85 -2.31
N ILE A 138 2.18 9.65 -2.78
CA ILE A 138 1.59 9.42 -4.10
C ILE A 138 0.29 8.62 -4.00
N SER A 139 -0.52 8.61 -5.05
CA SER A 139 -1.64 7.67 -5.12
C SER A 139 -1.12 6.23 -5.03
N ILE A 140 -1.85 5.34 -4.34
CA ILE A 140 -1.37 3.98 -4.08
C ILE A 140 -1.25 3.22 -5.42
N PRO A 141 -0.05 2.76 -5.81
CA PRO A 141 0.13 2.01 -7.04
C PRO A 141 -0.70 0.74 -7.10
N GLY A 142 -1.24 0.43 -8.28
CA GLY A 142 -1.96 -0.82 -8.54
C GLY A 142 -3.37 -0.92 -7.94
N GLU A 143 -3.93 0.14 -7.36
CA GLU A 143 -5.33 0.11 -6.91
C GLU A 143 -6.30 -0.16 -8.07
N THR A 144 -7.16 -1.15 -7.87
CA THR A 144 -8.13 -1.57 -8.89
C THR A 144 -9.27 -0.55 -9.03
N SER A 145 -9.95 -0.60 -10.17
CA SER A 145 -10.99 0.35 -10.53
C SER A 145 -12.14 0.41 -9.51
N TRP A 146 -12.53 -0.73 -8.94
CA TRP A 146 -13.62 -0.77 -7.96
C TRP A 146 -13.23 -0.13 -6.62
N VAL A 147 -11.97 -0.22 -6.20
CA VAL A 147 -11.47 0.50 -5.02
C VAL A 147 -11.55 2.00 -5.27
N LYS A 148 -11.01 2.44 -6.42
CA LYS A 148 -11.07 3.85 -6.85
C LYS A 148 -12.50 4.37 -6.94
N GLU A 149 -13.45 3.54 -7.37
CA GLU A 149 -14.86 3.89 -7.49
C GLU A 149 -15.54 4.05 -6.12
N ILE A 150 -15.29 3.15 -5.16
CA ILE A 150 -15.82 3.33 -3.79
C ILE A 150 -15.21 4.59 -3.16
N LEU A 151 -13.91 4.84 -3.35
CA LEU A 151 -13.26 6.06 -2.87
C LEU A 151 -13.85 7.32 -3.53
N ARG A 152 -14.21 7.28 -4.82
CA ARG A 152 -14.95 8.35 -5.50
C ARG A 152 -16.33 8.57 -4.88
N GLN A 153 -17.04 7.52 -4.47
CA GLN A 153 -18.34 7.68 -3.81
C GLN A 153 -18.22 8.26 -2.40
N GLN A 154 -17.05 8.15 -1.77
CA GLN A 154 -16.72 8.83 -0.51
C GLN A 154 -16.22 10.28 -0.73
N TYR A 155 -16.18 10.76 -1.97
CA TYR A 155 -15.82 12.13 -2.31
C TYR A 155 -16.99 13.07 -1.95
N ASN A 156 -16.72 14.07 -1.11
CA ASN A 156 -17.75 14.98 -0.60
C ASN A 156 -17.63 16.40 -1.17
N PHE A 157 -16.87 16.63 -2.24
CA PHE A 157 -16.78 17.97 -2.86
C PHE A 157 -17.68 18.05 -4.10
N GLU A 158 -18.52 19.08 -4.18
CA GLU A 158 -19.41 19.29 -5.32
C GLU A 158 -18.65 19.80 -6.56
N ASN A 159 -19.08 19.40 -7.77
CA ASN A 159 -18.63 19.93 -9.07
C ASN A 159 -17.14 19.72 -9.44
N THR A 160 -16.63 18.49 -9.36
CA THR A 160 -15.28 18.17 -9.89
C THR A 160 -15.32 17.05 -10.95
N THR A 161 -14.64 17.25 -12.08
CA THR A 161 -14.44 16.21 -13.10
C THR A 161 -13.23 15.33 -12.72
N CYS A 162 -13.48 14.06 -12.47
CA CYS A 162 -12.45 13.05 -12.22
C CYS A 162 -11.74 12.65 -13.52
N LEU A 163 -10.39 12.61 -13.50
CA LEU A 163 -9.60 11.98 -14.57
C LEU A 163 -9.26 10.53 -14.18
N GLU A 164 -9.24 9.61 -15.14
CA GLU A 164 -8.80 8.24 -14.88
C GLU A 164 -7.28 8.15 -14.76
N GLU A 165 -6.79 7.65 -13.63
CA GLU A 165 -5.38 7.26 -13.47
C GLU A 165 -5.20 5.80 -13.85
N ASN A 166 -4.48 5.55 -14.94
CA ASN A 166 -3.96 4.25 -15.28
C ASN A 166 -2.56 4.12 -14.69
N TYR A 167 -2.40 3.24 -13.70
CA TYR A 167 -1.07 2.76 -13.32
C TYR A 167 -0.63 1.79 -14.41
N GLU A 168 0.04 2.30 -15.44
CA GLU A 168 0.65 1.45 -16.45
C GLU A 168 2.06 1.11 -16.00
N PHE A 169 2.33 -0.19 -15.89
CA PHE A 169 3.69 -0.68 -15.81
C PHE A 169 4.41 -0.22 -17.09
N SER A 170 5.34 0.72 -16.96
CA SER A 170 6.23 1.29 -17.98
C SER A 170 6.15 0.57 -19.34
N GLN A 171 5.25 1.02 -20.24
CA GLN A 171 5.34 0.70 -21.67
C GLN A 171 6.40 1.54 -22.39
N ASN A 172 7.39 2.08 -21.67
CA ASN A 172 8.45 2.88 -22.25
C ASN A 172 9.39 1.98 -23.06
N LYS A 173 8.99 1.70 -24.29
CA LYS A 173 9.87 1.22 -25.36
C LYS A 173 11.08 2.12 -25.38
N ARG A 174 12.30 1.54 -25.39
CA ARG A 174 13.57 2.24 -25.57
C ARG A 174 13.37 3.44 -26.50
N ALA A 175 13.64 4.65 -25.99
CA ALA A 175 13.72 5.81 -26.83
C ALA A 175 14.71 5.47 -27.96
N LYS A 176 14.22 5.39 -29.20
CA LYS A 176 15.12 5.39 -30.35
C LYS A 176 15.91 6.68 -30.23
N VAL A 177 17.23 6.53 -30.15
CA VAL A 177 18.17 7.62 -30.32
C VAL A 177 17.95 8.12 -31.75
N ASP A 178 17.14 9.15 -31.91
CA ASP A 178 17.02 9.89 -33.17
C ASP A 178 16.89 11.38 -32.84
N ASP A 179 17.57 12.16 -33.66
CA ASP A 179 18.15 13.46 -33.37
C ASP A 179 17.17 14.55 -32.86
N GLY A 180 17.59 15.25 -31.81
CA GLY A 180 17.50 16.71 -31.81
C GLY A 180 16.13 17.37 -31.66
N GLU A 181 15.16 16.80 -30.95
CA GLU A 181 14.06 17.57 -30.36
C GLU A 181 13.76 17.07 -28.95
N SER A 182 13.76 17.99 -27.98
CA SER A 182 13.45 17.75 -26.58
C SER A 182 11.97 17.36 -26.41
N ASN A 183 11.65 16.12 -26.75
CA ASN A 183 10.38 15.51 -26.38
C ASN A 183 10.47 15.11 -24.90
N THR A 184 10.02 16.03 -24.04
CA THR A 184 9.64 15.73 -22.65
C THR A 184 8.71 14.53 -22.66
N GLN A 185 9.25 13.38 -22.26
CA GLN A 185 8.53 12.14 -22.04
C GLN A 185 7.35 12.47 -21.11
N GLN A 186 6.12 12.35 -21.62
CA GLN A 186 4.93 12.39 -20.78
C GLN A 186 4.95 11.14 -19.89
N SER A 187 5.67 11.21 -18.77
CA SER A 187 5.42 10.36 -17.62
C SER A 187 3.95 10.58 -17.25
N TYR A 188 3.12 9.56 -17.38
CA TYR A 188 1.76 9.61 -16.85
C TYR A 188 1.83 10.12 -15.40
N MET A 189 1.24 11.28 -15.16
CA MET A 189 1.42 12.04 -13.92
C MET A 189 0.78 11.29 -12.75
N GLN A 190 1.56 10.42 -12.11
CA GLN A 190 1.21 9.96 -10.78
C GLN A 190 1.20 11.17 -9.85
N ARG A 191 0.04 11.49 -9.30
CA ARG A 191 -0.16 12.67 -8.47
C ARG A 191 0.65 12.55 -7.18
N ARG A 192 1.20 13.68 -6.76
CA ARG A 192 2.04 13.78 -5.57
C ARG A 192 1.57 14.91 -4.66
N TRP A 193 1.67 14.67 -3.37
CA TRP A 193 1.41 15.65 -2.33
C TRP A 193 2.63 15.75 -1.41
N PHE A 194 2.92 16.96 -0.95
CA PHE A 194 3.78 17.13 0.21
C PHE A 194 2.94 16.97 1.48
N ILE A 195 3.34 16.03 2.31
CA ILE A 195 2.71 15.76 3.60
C ILE A 195 3.65 16.27 4.69
N LYS A 196 3.18 17.22 5.50
CA LYS A 196 3.99 17.86 6.54
C LYS A 196 3.45 17.51 7.91
N ILE A 197 4.30 16.93 8.76
CA ILE A 197 3.91 16.42 10.09
C ILE A 197 4.78 17.06 11.16
N CYS A 198 4.16 17.82 12.07
CA CYS A 198 4.86 18.59 13.10
C CYS A 198 5.29 17.76 14.32
N GLU A 199 4.63 16.65 14.60
CA GLU A 199 5.01 15.73 15.68
C GLU A 199 4.47 14.33 15.37
N GLU A 200 5.36 13.35 15.31
CA GLU A 200 5.00 11.95 15.11
C GLU A 200 5.33 11.14 16.36
N GLN A 201 4.37 10.35 16.85
CA GLN A 201 4.66 9.30 17.82
C GLN A 201 5.51 8.19 17.18
N GLU A 202 5.27 7.89 15.90
CA GLU A 202 6.04 6.97 15.08
C GLU A 202 6.16 7.53 13.65
N PRO A 203 7.36 7.51 13.03
CA PRO A 203 7.56 8.03 11.69
C PRO A 203 6.88 7.18 10.61
N LEU A 204 6.34 7.83 9.59
CA LEU A 204 5.86 7.12 8.40
C LEU A 204 7.00 6.38 7.70
N LYS A 205 6.73 5.14 7.27
CA LYS A 205 7.71 4.31 6.55
C LYS A 205 7.51 4.43 5.04
N LEU A 206 8.59 4.25 4.29
CA LEU A 206 8.49 4.12 2.83
C LEU A 206 7.52 2.99 2.46
N ASN A 207 6.70 3.24 1.43
CA ASN A 207 5.69 2.33 0.88
C ASN A 207 4.51 2.04 1.80
N GLU A 208 4.44 2.71 2.95
CA GLU A 208 3.32 2.56 3.86
C GLU A 208 2.06 3.22 3.27
N PRO A 209 0.95 2.46 3.12
CA PRO A 209 -0.33 3.04 2.75
C PRO A 209 -0.95 3.74 3.97
N VAL A 210 -1.35 4.99 3.82
CA VAL A 210 -1.87 5.83 4.90
C VAL A 210 -3.10 6.60 4.44
N GLU A 211 -3.99 6.84 5.40
CA GLU A 211 -5.09 7.79 5.23
C GLU A 211 -4.84 8.97 6.17
N ILE A 212 -4.77 10.16 5.61
CA ILE A 212 -4.32 11.37 6.30
C ILE A 212 -5.47 12.35 6.36
N VAL A 213 -5.68 13.00 7.50
CA VAL A 213 -6.52 14.20 7.58
C VAL A 213 -5.65 15.39 7.94
N GLY A 214 -5.83 16.48 7.20
CA GLY A 214 -5.05 17.69 7.39
C GLY A 214 -5.64 18.91 6.71
N ILE A 215 -4.90 20.02 6.81
CA ILE A 215 -5.27 21.30 6.21
C ILE A 215 -4.58 21.42 4.85
N TYR A 216 -5.38 21.63 3.81
CA TYR A 216 -4.91 21.78 2.44
C TYR A 216 -4.29 23.15 2.20
N GLN A 217 -3.13 23.15 1.55
CA GLN A 217 -2.49 24.35 1.04
C GLN A 217 -2.08 24.09 -0.41
N GLN A 218 -2.55 24.95 -1.32
CA GLN A 218 -2.19 24.86 -2.72
C GLN A 218 -0.68 25.10 -2.91
N GLY A 219 -0.06 24.32 -3.77
CA GLY A 219 1.34 24.54 -4.16
C GLY A 219 1.49 25.86 -4.91
N VAL A 220 2.54 26.63 -4.60
CA VAL A 220 2.88 27.89 -5.30
C VAL A 220 4.29 27.74 -5.89
N GLY A 221 4.46 27.98 -7.19
CA GLY A 221 5.77 27.92 -7.86
C GLY A 221 5.69 27.99 -9.38
N GLU A 222 6.83 28.22 -10.04
CA GLU A 222 6.98 28.27 -11.51
C GLU A 222 6.91 26.89 -12.18
N ASN A 223 6.90 25.80 -11.40
CA ASN A 223 6.68 24.46 -11.92
C ASN A 223 5.28 24.35 -12.55
N PRO A 224 5.12 23.67 -13.70
CA PRO A 224 3.82 23.52 -14.35
C PRO A 224 2.76 22.84 -13.45
N PHE A 225 3.20 22.10 -12.42
CA PHE A 225 2.37 21.49 -11.39
C PHE A 225 3.03 21.67 -10.01
N PRO A 226 2.82 22.79 -9.30
CA PRO A 226 3.35 22.93 -7.95
C PRO A 226 2.62 21.93 -7.04
N PHE A 227 3.36 21.04 -6.38
CA PHE A 227 2.77 20.00 -5.54
C PHE A 227 2.00 20.64 -4.37
N SER A 228 0.76 20.19 -4.19
CA SER A 228 -0.06 20.65 -3.08
C SER A 228 0.43 20.07 -1.76
N THR A 229 0.28 20.84 -0.69
CA THR A 229 0.72 20.47 0.65
C THR A 229 -0.48 20.15 1.53
N ILE A 230 -0.36 19.11 2.35
CA ILE A 230 -1.32 18.78 3.41
C ILE A 230 -0.57 18.83 4.74
N HIS A 231 -0.99 19.75 5.60
CA HIS A 231 -0.50 19.88 6.97
C HIS A 231 -1.27 18.93 7.87
N VAL A 232 -0.59 17.90 8.38
CA VAL A 232 -1.23 16.73 8.97
C VAL A 232 -1.71 16.97 10.38
N MET A 233 -2.98 16.64 10.61
CA MET A 233 -3.61 16.64 11.93
C MET A 233 -3.76 15.23 12.49
N ALA A 234 -4.01 14.25 11.62
CA ALA A 234 -4.04 12.84 12.00
C ALA A 234 -3.63 11.94 10.84
N VAL A 235 -3.06 10.80 11.20
CA VAL A 235 -2.75 9.70 10.29
C VAL A 235 -3.44 8.45 10.78
N ARG A 236 -4.13 7.77 9.87
CA ARG A 236 -4.66 6.42 10.05
C ARG A 236 -3.82 5.45 9.22
N ARG A 237 -3.15 4.54 9.92
CA ARG A 237 -2.42 3.43 9.32
C ARG A 237 -3.37 2.25 9.14
N SER A 238 -3.47 1.77 7.91
CA SER A 238 -4.40 0.70 7.56
C SER A 238 -3.60 -0.50 7.09
N ARG A 239 -3.76 -1.65 7.75
CA ARG A 239 -3.17 -2.92 7.28
C ARG A 239 -3.81 -3.44 6.00
N ILE A 240 -5.01 -2.97 5.68
CA ILE A 240 -5.74 -3.33 4.46
C ILE A 240 -6.17 -2.06 3.74
N THR A 241 -6.24 -2.14 2.41
CA THR A 241 -6.63 -1.00 1.55
C THR A 241 -8.08 -1.09 1.06
N HIS A 242 -8.86 -2.06 1.55
CA HIS A 242 -10.29 -2.12 1.25
C HIS A 242 -10.98 -0.87 1.84
N PRO A 243 -11.66 -0.05 1.02
CA PRO A 243 -12.18 1.25 1.44
C PRO A 243 -13.06 1.24 2.69
N ASP A 244 -13.87 0.20 2.86
CA ASP A 244 -14.83 0.09 3.97
C ASP A 244 -14.26 -0.50 5.28
N PHE A 245 -13.00 -0.93 5.30
CA PHE A 245 -12.42 -1.66 6.45
C PHE A 245 -11.07 -1.12 6.90
N LYS A 246 -10.70 0.09 6.47
CA LYS A 246 -9.39 0.71 6.76
C LYS A 246 -9.15 0.91 8.26
N GLU A 247 -10.19 1.04 9.07
CA GLU A 247 -10.06 1.16 10.52
C GLU A 247 -9.57 -0.13 11.21
N PHE A 248 -9.68 -1.29 10.56
CA PHE A 248 -9.38 -2.58 11.18
C PHE A 248 -7.95 -3.04 10.90
N ASN A 249 -7.20 -3.23 11.98
CA ASN A 249 -5.83 -3.77 11.93
C ASN A 249 -5.74 -5.25 12.38
N SER A 250 -6.70 -5.70 13.16
CA SER A 250 -6.94 -7.11 13.47
C SER A 250 -8.43 -7.28 13.73
N LEU A 251 -8.96 -8.44 13.38
CA LEU A 251 -10.31 -8.86 13.72
C LEU A 251 -10.29 -10.33 14.14
N SER A 252 -11.19 -10.69 15.03
CA SER A 252 -11.56 -12.07 15.30
C SER A 252 -12.46 -12.61 14.18
N TYR A 253 -12.57 -13.93 14.12
CA TYR A 253 -13.44 -14.58 13.14
C TYR A 253 -14.92 -14.24 13.34
N ASP A 254 -15.37 -14.10 14.60
CA ASP A 254 -16.76 -13.73 14.90
C ASP A 254 -17.08 -12.31 14.45
N GLU A 255 -16.11 -11.39 14.48
CA GLU A 255 -16.28 -10.03 13.96
C GLU A 255 -16.34 -10.01 12.43
N ILE A 256 -15.49 -10.77 11.73
CA ILE A 256 -15.52 -10.83 10.26
C ILE A 256 -16.87 -11.32 9.74
N ARG A 257 -17.51 -12.27 10.43
CA ARG A 257 -18.83 -12.81 10.07
C ARG A 257 -19.96 -11.76 10.08
N LEU A 258 -19.77 -10.61 10.75
CA LEU A 258 -20.71 -9.50 10.69
C LEU A 258 -20.69 -8.77 9.35
N TYR A 259 -19.60 -8.90 8.59
CA TYR A 259 -19.37 -8.17 7.35
C TYR A 259 -19.37 -9.06 6.11
N CYS A 260 -19.00 -10.34 6.27
CA CYS A 260 -18.74 -11.27 5.17
C CYS A 260 -19.22 -12.70 5.50
N ASP A 261 -19.91 -13.34 4.55
CA ASP A 261 -20.13 -14.78 4.58
C ASP A 261 -18.87 -15.48 4.04
N VAL A 262 -17.96 -15.82 4.95
CA VAL A 262 -16.65 -16.41 4.66
C VAL A 262 -16.77 -17.72 3.90
N ALA A 263 -17.70 -18.59 4.29
CA ALA A 263 -17.86 -19.91 3.68
C ALA A 263 -18.36 -19.79 2.23
N ALA A 264 -19.40 -18.98 2.01
CA ALA A 264 -19.91 -18.74 0.67
C ALA A 264 -18.89 -18.01 -0.22
N ALA A 265 -18.17 -17.01 0.31
CA ALA A 265 -17.14 -16.29 -0.44
C ALA A 265 -16.01 -17.22 -0.88
N ARG A 266 -15.47 -18.03 0.06
CA ARG A 266 -14.42 -19.01 -0.23
C ARG A 266 -14.89 -20.01 -1.29
N GLN A 267 -16.08 -20.59 -1.12
CA GLN A 267 -16.62 -21.57 -2.05
C GLN A 267 -16.77 -20.99 -3.47
N ASN A 268 -17.39 -19.82 -3.59
CA ASN A 268 -17.57 -19.15 -4.87
C ASN A 268 -16.23 -18.83 -5.53
N LEU A 269 -15.27 -18.29 -4.75
CA LEU A 269 -13.94 -18.01 -5.26
C LEU A 269 -13.22 -19.28 -5.73
N THR A 270 -13.17 -20.34 -4.93
CA THR A 270 -12.51 -21.61 -5.31
C THR A 270 -13.13 -22.20 -6.58
N VAL A 271 -14.46 -22.19 -6.71
CA VAL A 271 -15.15 -22.68 -7.91
C VAL A 271 -14.80 -21.81 -9.13
N SER A 272 -14.77 -20.49 -8.99
CA SER A 272 -14.36 -19.58 -10.07
C SER A 272 -12.91 -19.82 -10.50
N LEU A 273 -11.99 -19.98 -9.55
CA LEU A 273 -10.59 -20.29 -9.84
C LEU A 273 -10.44 -21.66 -10.52
N GLN A 274 -11.20 -22.67 -10.08
CA GLN A 274 -11.20 -23.99 -10.70
C GLN A 274 -11.66 -23.94 -12.16
N LYS A 275 -12.72 -23.18 -12.45
CA LYS A 275 -13.23 -22.97 -13.82
C LYS A 275 -12.20 -22.28 -14.73
N LEU A 276 -11.51 -21.27 -14.21
CA LEU A 276 -10.43 -20.58 -14.93
C LEU A 276 -9.23 -21.50 -15.19
N LEU A 277 -8.92 -22.40 -14.25
CA LEU A 277 -7.77 -23.31 -14.31
C LEU A 277 -8.13 -24.68 -14.90
N PHE A 278 -8.99 -24.69 -15.93
CA PHE A 278 -9.36 -25.90 -16.70
C PHE A 278 -9.96 -27.05 -15.86
N GLY A 279 -10.61 -26.73 -14.73
CA GLY A 279 -11.16 -27.71 -13.80
C GLY A 279 -10.17 -28.25 -12.76
N ASP A 280 -8.92 -27.79 -12.73
CA ASP A 280 -7.88 -28.29 -11.82
C ASP A 280 -8.09 -27.76 -10.38
N GLN A 281 -8.71 -28.60 -9.55
CA GLN A 281 -8.98 -28.28 -8.15
C GLN A 281 -7.71 -28.02 -7.34
N LEU A 282 -6.63 -28.77 -7.59
CA LEU A 282 -5.38 -28.61 -6.84
C LEU A 282 -4.76 -27.24 -7.15
N ALA A 283 -4.71 -26.87 -8.44
CA ALA A 283 -4.21 -25.56 -8.85
C ALA A 283 -5.05 -24.41 -8.26
N ALA A 284 -6.38 -24.57 -8.22
CA ALA A 284 -7.28 -23.58 -7.62
C ALA A 284 -7.05 -23.38 -6.11
N GLU A 285 -6.85 -24.47 -5.35
CA GLU A 285 -6.55 -24.38 -3.91
C GLU A 285 -5.18 -23.75 -3.65
N TYR A 286 -4.14 -24.06 -4.45
CA TYR A 286 -2.85 -23.39 -4.35
C TYR A 286 -2.93 -21.90 -4.71
N LEU A 287 -3.73 -21.54 -5.72
CA LEU A 287 -3.94 -20.13 -6.08
C LEU A 287 -4.69 -19.39 -4.96
N LEU A 288 -5.69 -20.00 -4.33
CA LEU A 288 -6.36 -19.41 -3.17
C LEU A 288 -5.37 -19.21 -2.01
N CYS A 289 -4.54 -20.22 -1.70
CA CYS A 289 -3.52 -20.12 -0.67
C CYS A 289 -2.49 -19.03 -0.98
N HIS A 290 -2.09 -18.90 -2.25
CA HIS A 290 -1.24 -17.81 -2.72
C HIS A 290 -1.89 -16.47 -2.42
N LEU A 291 -3.13 -16.24 -2.87
CA LEU A 291 -3.82 -14.95 -2.71
C LEU A 291 -4.06 -14.55 -1.24
N VAL A 292 -4.19 -15.52 -0.33
CA VAL A 292 -4.37 -15.30 1.12
C VAL A 292 -3.03 -15.18 1.86
N SER A 293 -1.92 -15.64 1.27
CA SER A 293 -0.60 -15.59 1.89
C SER A 293 -0.10 -14.15 2.05
N ARG A 294 0.66 -13.91 3.13
CA ARG A 294 1.27 -12.61 3.48
C ARG A 294 2.43 -12.82 4.45
N VAL A 295 3.46 -11.99 4.39
CA VAL A 295 4.52 -12.01 5.40
C VAL A 295 3.94 -11.55 6.74
N PHE A 296 3.82 -12.48 7.69
CA PHE A 296 3.29 -12.19 9.04
C PHE A 296 4.39 -12.14 10.10
N LYS A 297 5.59 -12.66 9.79
CA LYS A 297 6.72 -12.64 10.71
C LYS A 297 8.04 -12.50 9.94
N ARG A 298 8.92 -11.63 10.42
CA ARG A 298 10.31 -11.48 9.97
C ARG A 298 11.24 -11.69 11.17
N VAL A 299 12.14 -12.66 11.11
CA VAL A 299 13.12 -12.95 12.19
C VAL A 299 14.48 -13.21 11.58
N ASN A 300 15.51 -12.45 11.99
CA ASN A 300 16.90 -12.66 11.56
C ASN A 300 17.04 -12.85 10.03
N SER A 301 16.42 -11.98 9.24
CA SER A 301 16.39 -12.02 7.77
C SER A 301 15.61 -13.20 7.14
N THR A 302 14.97 -14.06 7.93
CA THR A 302 14.04 -15.07 7.44
C THR A 302 12.62 -14.50 7.41
N ASN A 303 11.98 -14.57 6.25
CA ASN A 303 10.59 -14.16 6.06
C ASN A 303 9.68 -15.39 6.14
N VAL A 304 8.59 -15.28 6.88
CA VAL A 304 7.59 -16.35 7.02
C VAL A 304 6.23 -15.80 6.63
N GLY A 305 5.56 -16.48 5.71
CA GLY A 305 4.13 -16.25 5.46
C GLY A 305 3.69 -16.02 4.01
N SER A 306 4.61 -15.76 3.09
CA SER A 306 4.30 -15.57 1.67
C SER A 306 4.46 -16.87 0.87
N LEU A 307 3.55 -17.14 -0.06
CA LEU A 307 3.59 -18.31 -0.94
C LEU A 307 3.65 -17.85 -2.39
N THR A 308 4.83 -17.84 -3.01
CA THR A 308 4.97 -17.49 -4.43
C THR A 308 4.61 -18.68 -5.33
N LEU A 309 3.96 -18.41 -6.47
CA LEU A 309 3.37 -19.45 -7.31
C LEU A 309 3.73 -19.24 -8.78
N ASN A 310 4.15 -20.30 -9.47
CA ASN A 310 4.26 -20.32 -10.93
C ASN A 310 3.24 -21.30 -11.52
N PHE A 311 2.37 -20.79 -12.40
CA PHE A 311 1.66 -21.62 -13.36
C PHE A 311 2.38 -21.60 -14.70
N TYR A 312 2.69 -22.79 -15.21
CA TYR A 312 3.31 -22.94 -16.52
C TYR A 312 2.51 -23.84 -17.46
N ASP A 313 2.86 -23.83 -18.75
CA ASP A 313 2.02 -24.23 -19.89
C ASP A 313 0.79 -23.32 -20.06
N VAL A 314 0.93 -22.05 -19.69
CA VAL A 314 -0.10 -21.02 -19.79
C VAL A 314 -0.09 -20.36 -21.17
N ASP A 315 -1.26 -20.12 -21.75
CA ASP A 315 -1.44 -19.35 -22.98
C ASP A 315 -1.94 -17.92 -22.72
N GLU A 316 -1.88 -17.06 -23.74
CA GLU A 316 -2.31 -15.66 -23.65
C GLU A 316 -3.79 -15.53 -23.26
N GLN A 317 -4.63 -16.50 -23.65
CA GLN A 317 -6.05 -16.50 -23.29
C GLN A 317 -6.21 -16.60 -21.77
N LEU A 318 -5.55 -17.56 -21.14
CA LEU A 318 -5.61 -17.71 -19.69
C LEU A 318 -4.98 -16.52 -18.93
N VAL A 319 -3.88 -15.96 -19.43
CA VAL A 319 -3.29 -14.73 -18.85
C VAL A 319 -4.32 -13.61 -18.82
N ASN A 320 -5.01 -13.37 -19.94
CA ASN A 320 -6.01 -12.31 -20.06
C ASN A 320 -7.23 -12.56 -19.16
N GLU A 321 -7.74 -13.79 -19.09
CA GLU A 321 -8.89 -14.11 -18.23
C GLU A 321 -8.57 -14.03 -16.74
N LEU A 322 -7.41 -14.51 -16.31
CA LEU A 322 -6.94 -14.33 -14.93
C LEU A 322 -6.76 -12.86 -14.59
N ASN A 323 -6.18 -12.07 -15.50
CA ASN A 323 -6.02 -10.63 -15.30
C ASN A 323 -7.36 -9.95 -15.09
N LYS A 324 -8.35 -10.17 -15.95
CA LYS A 324 -9.70 -9.61 -15.81
C LYS A 324 -10.36 -10.02 -14.50
N PHE A 325 -10.24 -11.30 -14.14
CA PHE A 325 -10.84 -11.81 -12.90
C PHE A 325 -10.20 -11.16 -11.66
N PHE A 326 -8.87 -10.98 -11.66
CA PHE A 326 -8.18 -10.32 -10.56
C PHE A 326 -8.48 -8.82 -10.45
N ASP A 327 -8.67 -8.11 -11.57
CA ASP A 327 -9.15 -6.72 -11.56
C ASP A 327 -10.52 -6.59 -10.88
N LEU A 328 -11.35 -7.63 -10.99
CA LEU A 328 -12.67 -7.67 -10.40
C LEU A 328 -12.64 -7.84 -8.88
N ILE A 329 -11.71 -8.62 -8.32
CA ILE A 329 -11.79 -9.07 -6.91
C ILE A 329 -10.70 -8.51 -5.99
N LEU A 330 -9.55 -8.10 -6.51
CA LEU A 330 -8.41 -7.66 -5.69
C LEU A 330 -8.48 -6.16 -5.40
N THR A 331 -7.98 -5.73 -4.25
CA THR A 331 -7.85 -4.30 -3.92
C THR A 331 -6.67 -3.66 -4.65
N LYS A 332 -5.54 -4.38 -4.73
CA LYS A 332 -4.30 -3.94 -5.37
C LYS A 332 -3.71 -5.04 -6.25
N LYS A 333 -3.46 -4.72 -7.51
CA LYS A 333 -2.90 -5.61 -8.52
C LYS A 333 -1.95 -4.84 -9.43
N VAL A 334 -0.79 -5.42 -9.69
CA VAL A 334 0.14 -4.95 -10.72
C VAL A 334 0.39 -6.09 -11.70
N PHE A 335 0.20 -5.84 -12.99
CA PHE A 335 0.55 -6.78 -14.04
C PHE A 335 1.87 -6.35 -14.70
N VAL A 336 2.77 -7.31 -14.90
CA VAL A 336 4.07 -7.07 -15.52
C VAL A 336 4.30 -8.07 -16.64
N ASP A 337 4.45 -7.57 -17.86
CA ASP A 337 4.78 -8.42 -19.01
C ASP A 337 6.31 -8.51 -19.14
N PHE A 338 6.90 -9.64 -18.76
CA PHE A 338 8.34 -9.87 -18.82
C PHE A 338 8.73 -10.14 -20.27
N ASP A 339 8.91 -9.05 -21.00
CA ASP A 339 9.58 -9.03 -22.30
C ASP A 339 10.95 -8.31 -22.22
N THR A 340 11.70 -8.40 -23.31
CA THR A 340 13.03 -7.78 -23.41
C THR A 340 12.99 -6.25 -23.31
N ASP A 341 11.94 -5.61 -23.83
CA ASP A 341 11.83 -4.15 -23.85
C ASP A 341 11.53 -3.62 -22.45
N VAL A 342 10.67 -4.31 -21.72
CA VAL A 342 10.34 -4.04 -20.31
C VAL A 342 11.57 -4.22 -19.42
N LEU A 343 12.27 -5.35 -19.52
CA LEU A 343 13.43 -5.60 -18.67
C LEU A 343 14.58 -4.64 -18.98
N ASN A 344 14.86 -4.34 -20.24
CA ASN A 344 15.94 -3.41 -20.63
C ASN A 344 15.50 -1.91 -20.59
N GLY A 345 14.26 -1.62 -20.19
CA GLY A 345 13.66 -0.29 -20.29
C GLY A 345 14.07 0.67 -19.17
N GLN A 346 13.34 0.61 -18.05
CA GLN A 346 13.60 1.45 -16.87
C GLN A 346 14.07 0.60 -15.69
N SER A 347 14.78 1.21 -14.74
CA SER A 347 15.18 0.49 -13.52
C SER A 347 13.97 0.10 -12.69
N PHE A 348 13.97 -1.14 -12.23
CA PHE A 348 12.95 -1.68 -11.34
C PHE A 348 13.24 -1.28 -9.88
N ARG A 349 14.41 -0.73 -9.58
CA ARG A 349 14.80 -0.27 -8.24
C ARG A 349 14.59 1.24 -8.12
N PRO A 350 13.97 1.73 -7.04
CA PRO A 350 13.90 3.17 -6.78
C PRO A 350 15.31 3.74 -6.63
N ARG A 351 15.51 4.97 -7.10
CA ARG A 351 16.84 5.61 -7.11
C ARG A 351 16.76 7.05 -6.69
N LYS A 352 17.61 7.47 -5.74
CA LYS A 352 17.76 8.87 -5.39
C LYS A 352 18.47 9.60 -6.52
N ASP A 353 17.80 10.60 -7.08
CA ASP A 353 18.42 11.51 -8.03
C ASP A 353 19.14 12.61 -7.24
N TYR A 354 20.42 12.80 -7.53
CA TYR A 354 21.25 13.87 -6.94
C TYR A 354 21.59 14.94 -7.99
N GLU A 355 21.24 14.72 -9.25
CA GLU A 355 21.59 15.62 -10.35
C GLU A 355 20.52 16.69 -10.58
N SER A 356 19.26 16.40 -10.23
CA SER A 356 18.18 17.40 -10.25
C SER A 356 18.19 18.28 -9.00
N ASP A 357 17.79 19.54 -9.18
CA ASP A 357 17.66 20.54 -8.10
C ASP A 357 16.71 20.13 -6.97
N GLN A 358 15.87 19.10 -7.20
CA GLN A 358 14.86 18.65 -6.24
C GLN A 358 15.36 17.51 -5.34
N GLU A 359 16.51 16.89 -5.68
CA GLU A 359 17.10 15.74 -4.98
C GLU A 359 16.05 14.67 -4.61
N GLU A 360 15.17 14.28 -5.52
CA GLU A 360 14.02 13.40 -5.23
C GLU A 360 14.37 11.92 -5.36
N LEU A 361 13.71 11.08 -4.56
CA LEU A 361 13.69 9.66 -4.85
C LEU A 361 12.85 9.40 -6.11
N LEU A 362 13.47 8.95 -7.19
CA LEU A 362 12.77 8.48 -8.38
C LEU A 362 12.12 7.14 -8.08
N GLN A 363 10.80 7.11 -8.26
CA GLN A 363 9.99 5.91 -8.11
C GLN A 363 10.34 4.87 -9.19
N SER A 364 10.16 3.60 -8.85
CA SER A 364 10.20 2.49 -9.79
C SER A 364 8.93 1.65 -9.71
N CYS A 365 8.79 0.68 -10.62
CA CYS A 365 7.67 -0.25 -10.62
C CYS A 365 7.61 -1.21 -9.42
N LEU A 366 8.71 -1.36 -8.67
CA LEU A 366 8.75 -2.17 -7.43
C LEU A 366 8.51 -1.35 -6.16
N GLN A 367 8.35 -0.02 -6.28
CA GLN A 367 7.91 0.81 -5.17
C GLN A 367 6.40 0.63 -4.96
N LEU A 368 6.02 -0.47 -4.33
CA LEU A 368 4.64 -0.87 -4.08
C LEU A 368 4.39 -1.04 -2.58
N SER A 369 3.16 -0.81 -2.14
CA SER A 369 2.75 -1.07 -0.77
C SER A 369 2.55 -2.57 -0.51
N ASP A 370 2.68 -2.98 0.75
CA ASP A 370 2.41 -4.35 1.21
C ASP A 370 1.02 -4.85 0.80
N ASP A 371 0.86 -6.16 0.64
CA ASP A 371 -0.38 -6.83 0.16
C ASP A 371 -0.72 -6.59 -1.33
N THR A 372 0.21 -6.01 -2.10
CA THR A 372 0.03 -5.91 -3.55
C THR A 372 0.24 -7.27 -4.23
N GLN A 373 -0.73 -7.69 -5.06
CA GLN A 373 -0.58 -8.90 -5.89
C GLN A 373 0.09 -8.52 -7.21
N MET A 374 1.30 -9.02 -7.43
CA MET A 374 2.03 -8.84 -8.69
C MET A 374 1.85 -10.08 -9.57
N ILE A 375 1.37 -9.88 -10.79
CA ILE A 375 1.20 -10.94 -11.78
C ILE A 375 2.23 -10.71 -12.87
N ILE A 376 3.16 -11.65 -13.00
CA ILE A 376 4.21 -11.61 -14.01
C ILE A 376 3.83 -12.55 -15.13
N HIS A 377 3.79 -12.06 -16.35
CA HIS A 377 3.74 -12.89 -17.54
C HIS A 377 5.17 -13.08 -18.09
N ASP A 378 5.75 -14.25 -17.82
CA ASP A 378 7.10 -14.61 -18.24
C ASP A 378 7.08 -15.17 -19.68
N ARG A 379 7.52 -14.33 -20.64
CA ARG A 379 7.53 -14.65 -22.07
C ARG A 379 8.69 -15.53 -22.54
N LEU A 380 9.46 -16.10 -21.61
CA LEU A 380 10.68 -16.89 -21.90
C LEU A 380 11.74 -16.04 -22.58
N ILE A 381 12.24 -15.08 -21.83
CA ILE A 381 13.26 -14.16 -22.31
C ILE A 381 14.56 -14.91 -22.58
N ASP A 382 15.16 -14.61 -23.72
CA ASP A 382 16.49 -15.06 -24.08
C ASP A 382 17.52 -14.17 -23.37
N ASP A 383 18.30 -14.74 -22.45
CA ASP A 383 19.33 -14.06 -21.65
C ASP A 383 20.34 -13.29 -22.52
N SER A 384 20.56 -13.71 -23.77
CA SER A 384 21.47 -13.02 -24.70
C SER A 384 20.94 -11.65 -25.16
N LYS A 385 19.63 -11.42 -25.03
CA LYS A 385 18.98 -10.15 -25.36
C LYS A 385 18.90 -9.17 -24.20
N LEU A 386 19.28 -9.60 -22.98
CA LEU A 386 19.31 -8.75 -21.81
C LEU A 386 20.62 -7.99 -21.72
N ASP A 387 20.51 -6.66 -21.62
CA ASP A 387 21.64 -5.80 -21.31
C ASP A 387 21.95 -5.84 -19.80
N SER A 388 22.89 -5.01 -19.33
CA SER A 388 23.23 -4.95 -17.91
C SER A 388 22.04 -4.54 -17.05
N LEU A 389 21.21 -3.60 -17.50
CA LEU A 389 20.02 -3.14 -16.78
C LEU A 389 18.95 -4.23 -16.74
N GLY A 390 18.73 -4.94 -17.85
CA GLY A 390 17.81 -6.07 -17.91
C GLY A 390 18.16 -7.18 -16.93
N LYS A 391 19.45 -7.49 -16.80
CA LYS A 391 19.95 -8.47 -15.81
C LYS A 391 19.77 -7.98 -14.37
N GLU A 392 20.03 -6.69 -14.12
CA GLU A 392 19.78 -6.09 -12.81
C GLU A 392 18.30 -6.09 -12.43
N ASN A 393 17.42 -5.77 -13.38
CA ASN A 393 15.97 -5.77 -13.19
C ASN A 393 15.42 -7.18 -12.91
N PHE A 394 15.89 -8.19 -13.65
CA PHE A 394 15.56 -9.59 -13.37
C PHE A 394 16.02 -9.99 -11.96
N LYS A 395 17.26 -9.63 -11.59
CA LYS A 395 17.80 -9.89 -10.25
C LYS A 395 16.98 -9.21 -9.15
N ALA A 396 16.56 -7.96 -9.36
CA ALA A 396 15.75 -7.23 -8.39
C ALA A 396 14.41 -7.93 -8.10
N ILE A 397 13.79 -8.55 -9.11
CA ILE A 397 12.55 -9.32 -8.94
C ILE A 397 12.82 -10.63 -8.18
N ALA A 398 13.87 -11.36 -8.57
CA ALA A 398 14.25 -12.59 -7.87
C ALA A 398 14.52 -12.33 -6.38
N GLN A 399 15.26 -11.24 -6.08
CA GLN A 399 15.52 -10.81 -4.72
C GLN A 399 14.24 -10.39 -3.97
N LEU A 400 13.34 -9.66 -4.62
CA LEU A 400 12.03 -9.35 -4.04
C LEU A 400 11.27 -10.62 -3.66
N MET A 401 11.30 -11.65 -4.50
CA MET A 401 10.59 -12.91 -4.24
C MET A 401 11.20 -13.68 -3.06
N GLU A 402 12.53 -13.79 -3.01
CA GLU A 402 13.28 -14.58 -2.00
C GLU A 402 13.39 -13.84 -0.65
N GLU A 403 13.82 -12.58 -0.68
CA GLU A 403 14.16 -11.79 0.51
C GLU A 403 13.03 -10.89 0.99
N LYS A 404 11.93 -10.77 0.22
CA LYS A 404 10.77 -9.93 0.54
C LYS A 404 11.19 -8.50 0.90
N ASN A 405 12.08 -7.95 0.08
CA ASN A 405 12.60 -6.60 0.18
C ASN A 405 12.78 -6.01 -1.22
N VAL A 406 12.91 -4.69 -1.30
CA VAL A 406 13.27 -3.97 -2.51
C VAL A 406 14.51 -3.17 -2.22
N GLU A 407 15.48 -3.24 -3.11
CA GLU A 407 16.70 -2.46 -3.05
C GLU A 407 16.47 -1.04 -3.57
N TYR A 408 16.83 -0.05 -2.76
CA TYR A 408 16.78 1.38 -3.09
C TYR A 408 18.20 1.87 -3.30
N VAL A 409 18.44 2.53 -4.43
CA VAL A 409 19.77 3.00 -4.82
C VAL A 409 19.96 4.46 -4.41
N TYR A 410 20.85 4.70 -3.44
CA TYR A 410 21.26 6.02 -2.98
C TYR A 410 22.71 6.27 -3.40
N GLY A 411 22.90 6.66 -4.66
CA GLY A 411 24.21 6.91 -5.24
C GLY A 411 25.00 5.60 -5.34
N MET A 412 26.12 5.50 -4.60
CA MET A 412 26.94 4.28 -4.55
C MET A 412 26.45 3.26 -3.51
N GLN A 413 25.44 3.61 -2.70
CA GLN A 413 24.90 2.75 -1.65
C GLN A 413 23.55 2.16 -2.05
N THR A 414 23.26 0.99 -1.50
CA THR A 414 21.96 0.34 -1.65
C THR A 414 21.38 0.07 -0.27
N VAL A 415 20.12 0.44 -0.09
CA VAL A 415 19.36 0.22 1.14
C VAL A 415 18.25 -0.77 0.85
N SER A 416 18.16 -1.84 1.65
CA SER A 416 17.11 -2.85 1.51
C SER A 416 15.91 -2.46 2.36
N ILE A 417 14.77 -2.26 1.71
CA ILE A 417 13.50 -1.88 2.34
C ILE A 417 12.55 -3.08 2.31
N PRO A 418 12.00 -3.55 3.45
CA PRO A 418 11.03 -4.63 3.47
C PRO A 418 9.82 -4.34 2.58
N ALA A 419 9.38 -5.36 1.83
CA ALA A 419 8.18 -5.30 0.99
C ALA A 419 7.45 -6.64 1.02
N ASP A 420 6.15 -6.62 1.31
CA ASP A 420 5.27 -7.79 1.24
C ASP A 420 4.47 -7.79 -0.07
N ILE A 421 5.17 -8.03 -1.17
CA ILE A 421 4.59 -8.18 -2.51
C ILE A 421 4.47 -9.67 -2.80
N ASN A 422 3.27 -10.10 -3.17
CA ASN A 422 2.99 -11.49 -3.47
C ASN A 422 2.97 -11.70 -4.98
N VAL A 423 3.77 -12.65 -5.48
CA VAL A 423 4.08 -12.78 -6.90
C VAL A 423 3.50 -14.08 -7.47
N LEU A 424 2.63 -13.94 -8.48
CA LEU A 424 2.13 -15.01 -9.34
C LEU A 424 2.84 -14.92 -10.69
N VAL A 425 3.51 -15.99 -11.10
CA VAL A 425 4.19 -16.08 -12.40
C VAL A 425 3.39 -16.96 -13.34
N LEU A 426 2.99 -16.41 -14.48
CA LEU A 426 2.33 -17.12 -15.59
C LEU A 426 3.34 -17.27 -16.72
N SER A 427 3.62 -18.49 -17.14
CA SER A 427 4.72 -18.76 -18.08
C SER A 427 4.43 -19.89 -19.05
N ARG A 428 5.18 -19.95 -20.15
CA ARG A 428 5.06 -21.05 -21.13
C ARG A 428 5.80 -22.33 -20.70
N GLN A 429 6.92 -22.19 -20.02
CA GLN A 429 7.65 -23.29 -19.36
C GLN A 429 7.87 -22.90 -17.90
N LYS A 430 8.32 -23.83 -17.05
CA LYS A 430 8.67 -23.52 -15.66
C LYS A 430 9.62 -22.32 -15.61
N SER A 431 9.23 -21.27 -14.88
CA SER A 431 9.99 -20.01 -14.84
C SER A 431 11.35 -20.19 -14.15
N ALA A 432 12.31 -19.35 -14.53
CA ALA A 432 13.59 -19.23 -13.84
C ALA A 432 13.47 -18.39 -12.54
N LEU A 433 12.36 -17.68 -12.35
CA LEU A 433 12.08 -16.96 -11.12
C LEU A 433 11.88 -17.94 -9.94
N PRO A 434 12.36 -17.57 -8.74
CA PRO A 434 12.37 -18.46 -7.58
C PRO A 434 10.98 -18.56 -6.93
N CYS A 435 10.11 -19.39 -7.51
CA CYS A 435 8.77 -19.65 -6.98
C CYS A 435 8.78 -20.80 -5.96
N ASP A 436 8.02 -20.67 -4.88
CA ASP A 436 7.89 -21.70 -3.84
C ASP A 436 7.25 -22.97 -4.38
N ILE A 437 6.23 -22.78 -5.21
CA ILE A 437 5.44 -23.83 -5.87
C ILE A 437 5.37 -23.51 -7.37
N ALA A 438 5.57 -24.52 -8.20
CA ALA A 438 5.44 -24.42 -9.66
C ALA A 438 4.56 -25.54 -10.19
N ILE A 439 3.38 -25.24 -10.71
CA ILE A 439 2.37 -26.19 -11.16
C ILE A 439 2.20 -26.11 -12.68
N ARG A 440 2.34 -27.27 -13.34
CA ARG A 440 1.97 -27.43 -14.74
C ARG A 440 0.46 -27.47 -14.88
N LEU A 441 -0.12 -26.54 -15.63
CA LEU A 441 -1.55 -26.61 -15.92
C LEU A 441 -1.81 -27.60 -17.06
N ARG A 442 -2.75 -28.52 -16.84
CA ARG A 442 -3.22 -29.45 -17.87
C ARG A 442 -4.57 -28.97 -18.36
N LYS A 443 -4.70 -28.75 -19.68
CA LYS A 443 -5.93 -28.31 -20.33
C LYS A 443 -6.94 -29.46 -20.41
N ASN A 444 -7.49 -29.86 -19.28
CA ASN A 444 -8.45 -30.96 -19.20
C ASN A 444 -9.81 -30.56 -19.77
N ASN A 445 -10.22 -29.30 -19.53
CA ASN A 445 -11.46 -28.69 -20.00
C ASN A 445 -11.16 -27.37 -20.74
N GLU A 446 -12.16 -26.77 -21.37
CA GLU A 446 -12.08 -25.38 -21.83
C GLU A 446 -12.16 -24.40 -20.65
N ILE A 447 -11.69 -23.16 -20.86
CA ILE A 447 -11.82 -22.09 -19.85
C ILE A 447 -13.27 -21.65 -19.81
N GLU A 448 -13.92 -21.81 -18.67
CA GLU A 448 -15.23 -21.23 -18.40
C GLU A 448 -15.04 -19.89 -17.70
N ASN A 449 -15.47 -18.78 -18.33
CA ASN A 449 -15.37 -17.46 -17.72
C ASN A 449 -16.34 -17.35 -16.51
N PRO A 450 -15.84 -17.21 -15.28
CA PRO A 450 -16.72 -17.12 -14.12
C PRO A 450 -17.43 -15.77 -14.01
N ILE A 451 -16.90 -14.71 -14.64
CA ILE A 451 -17.35 -13.32 -14.44
C ILE A 451 -18.83 -13.16 -14.81
N GLU A 452 -19.27 -13.78 -15.92
CA GLU A 452 -20.64 -13.66 -16.41
C GLU A 452 -21.69 -14.29 -15.46
N ASN A 453 -21.25 -15.21 -14.59
CA ASN A 453 -22.12 -15.96 -13.69
C ASN A 453 -22.11 -15.45 -12.24
N LEU A 454 -21.25 -14.48 -11.91
CA LEU A 454 -21.14 -13.94 -10.56
C LEU A 454 -22.06 -12.71 -10.40
N SER A 455 -22.93 -12.75 -9.40
CA SER A 455 -23.73 -11.57 -9.02
C SER A 455 -22.86 -10.50 -8.36
N ASN A 456 -23.31 -9.24 -8.41
CA ASN A 456 -22.64 -8.13 -7.73
C ASN A 456 -22.47 -8.38 -6.22
N ASP A 457 -23.46 -8.98 -5.57
CA ASP A 457 -23.39 -9.34 -4.14
C ASP A 457 -22.32 -10.39 -3.87
N THR A 458 -22.18 -11.38 -4.77
CA THR A 458 -21.14 -12.41 -4.66
C THR A 458 -19.76 -11.80 -4.81
N ILE A 459 -19.57 -10.91 -5.80
CA ILE A 459 -18.31 -10.19 -6.03
C ILE A 459 -17.97 -9.32 -4.82
N ALA A 460 -18.95 -8.58 -4.29
CA ALA A 460 -18.77 -7.78 -3.08
C ALA A 460 -18.36 -8.65 -1.89
N ASN A 461 -19.01 -9.81 -1.69
CA ASN A 461 -18.65 -10.73 -0.61
C ASN A 461 -17.23 -11.31 -0.78
N ILE A 462 -16.80 -11.62 -2.01
CA ILE A 462 -15.43 -12.07 -2.31
C ILE A 462 -14.41 -10.96 -2.00
N ARG A 463 -14.67 -9.70 -2.37
CA ARG A 463 -13.78 -8.56 -2.08
C ARG A 463 -13.59 -8.36 -0.58
N LYS A 464 -14.68 -8.44 0.19
CA LYS A 464 -14.65 -8.38 1.65
C LYS A 464 -13.82 -9.54 2.22
N TYR A 465 -14.12 -10.77 1.80
CA TYR A 465 -13.40 -11.98 2.19
C TYR A 465 -11.89 -11.84 1.96
N MET A 466 -11.47 -11.48 0.74
CA MET A 466 -10.05 -11.36 0.36
C MET A 466 -9.27 -10.34 1.20
N SER A 467 -9.97 -9.35 1.76
CA SER A 467 -9.37 -8.31 2.60
C SER A 467 -9.35 -8.72 4.07
N LEU A 468 -10.46 -9.27 4.57
CA LEU A 468 -10.66 -9.54 6.00
C LEU A 468 -9.91 -10.78 6.48
N VAL A 469 -9.84 -11.87 5.69
CA VAL A 469 -9.14 -13.09 6.15
C VAL A 469 -7.65 -12.89 6.35
N LYS A 470 -7.06 -11.88 5.69
CA LYS A 470 -5.64 -11.54 5.81
C LYS A 470 -5.28 -10.84 7.12
N ILE A 471 -6.26 -10.28 7.84
CA ILE A 471 -6.04 -9.60 9.12
C ILE A 471 -6.42 -10.45 10.33
N LEU A 472 -6.82 -11.71 10.11
CA LEU A 472 -7.02 -12.68 11.18
C LEU A 472 -5.70 -13.02 11.87
N ASP A 473 -5.73 -13.00 13.19
CA ASP A 473 -4.64 -13.58 13.99
C ASP A 473 -4.68 -15.10 13.89
N PHE A 474 -3.50 -15.72 13.75
CA PHE A 474 -3.39 -17.17 13.59
C PHE A 474 -2.39 -17.75 14.58
N ASN A 475 -2.77 -18.85 15.22
CA ASN A 475 -1.92 -19.59 16.14
C ASN A 475 -1.91 -21.09 15.84
N ILE A 476 -0.79 -21.76 16.16
CA ILE A 476 -0.71 -23.22 16.14
C ILE A 476 -0.78 -23.69 17.61
N PRO A 477 -1.85 -24.37 18.03
CA PRO A 477 -1.97 -24.90 19.38
C PRO A 477 -0.84 -25.87 19.76
N ASP A 478 -0.42 -25.88 21.03
CA ASP A 478 0.71 -26.70 21.51
C ASP A 478 0.52 -28.19 21.22
N ASN A 479 -0.69 -28.72 21.42
CA ASN A 479 -1.02 -30.12 21.13
C ASN A 479 -0.85 -30.48 19.64
N ILE A 480 -1.11 -29.52 18.74
CA ILE A 480 -0.92 -29.70 17.29
C ILE A 480 0.57 -29.57 16.95
N SER A 481 1.27 -28.62 17.57
CA SER A 481 2.73 -28.46 17.44
C SER A 481 3.48 -29.75 17.80
N GLU A 482 3.16 -30.37 18.94
CA GLU A 482 3.73 -31.66 19.36
C GLU A 482 3.46 -32.78 18.35
N ARG A 483 2.23 -32.83 17.82
CA ARG A 483 1.85 -33.84 16.82
C ARG A 483 2.58 -33.66 15.48
N ILE A 484 2.80 -32.42 15.06
CA ILE A 484 3.60 -32.07 13.88
C ILE A 484 5.07 -32.47 14.09
N GLN A 485 5.64 -32.24 15.29
CA GLN A 485 6.99 -32.67 15.62
C GLN A 485 7.14 -34.19 15.52
N GLN A 486 6.19 -34.94 16.08
CA GLN A 486 6.17 -36.41 15.98
C GLN A 486 6.07 -36.87 14.51
N TYR A 487 5.22 -36.22 13.72
CA TYR A 487 5.11 -36.48 12.28
C TYR A 487 6.44 -36.22 11.55
N TYR A 488 7.11 -35.10 11.84
CA TYR A 488 8.40 -34.74 11.25
C TYR A 488 9.49 -35.78 11.55
N VAL A 489 9.58 -36.23 12.80
CA VAL A 489 10.52 -37.28 13.22
C VAL A 489 10.22 -38.60 12.49
N LYS A 490 8.94 -39.00 12.43
CA LYS A 490 8.53 -40.25 11.79
C LYS A 490 8.85 -40.27 10.29
N VAL A 491 8.49 -39.22 9.55
CA VAL A 491 8.76 -39.13 8.10
C VAL A 491 10.27 -39.19 7.79
N ARG A 492 11.10 -38.60 8.66
CA ARG A 492 12.57 -38.68 8.50
C ARG A 492 13.12 -40.07 8.83
N GLN A 493 12.54 -40.78 9.80
CA GLN A 493 12.93 -42.16 10.12
C GLN A 493 12.54 -43.13 9.00
N ASP A 494 11.31 -43.05 8.51
CA ASP A 494 10.75 -43.99 7.54
C ASP A 494 11.41 -43.90 6.14
N GLN A 495 11.99 -42.75 5.79
CA GLN A 495 12.58 -42.48 4.47
C GLN A 495 14.09 -42.15 4.53
N GLY A 496 14.80 -42.69 5.52
CA GLY A 496 16.27 -42.65 5.55
C GLY A 496 16.91 -41.26 5.71
N GLY A 497 16.20 -40.30 6.30
CA GLY A 497 16.73 -38.98 6.65
C GLY A 497 16.78 -37.94 5.54
N GLN A 498 16.44 -38.27 4.28
CA GLN A 498 16.49 -37.37 3.11
C GLN A 498 15.12 -36.83 2.65
N SER A 499 14.01 -37.21 3.29
CA SER A 499 12.64 -36.99 2.79
C SER A 499 12.00 -35.63 3.09
N MET A 500 12.28 -35.07 4.27
CA MET A 500 11.70 -33.80 4.71
C MET A 500 12.74 -32.98 5.47
N ASN A 501 13.21 -31.89 4.85
CA ASN A 501 14.08 -30.90 5.48
C ASN A 501 13.27 -29.80 6.19
N ALA A 502 13.97 -28.86 6.85
CA ALA A 502 13.31 -27.79 7.60
C ALA A 502 12.51 -26.85 6.68
N ASP A 503 13.01 -26.57 5.46
CA ASP A 503 12.34 -25.70 4.50
C ASP A 503 11.04 -26.31 3.98
N GLN A 504 11.05 -27.62 3.69
CA GLN A 504 9.84 -28.37 3.30
C GLN A 504 8.80 -28.37 4.42
N LEU A 505 9.23 -28.53 5.68
CA LEU A 505 8.31 -28.41 6.81
C LEU A 505 7.73 -26.99 6.92
N ASN A 506 8.55 -25.95 6.73
CA ASN A 506 8.09 -24.56 6.75
C ASN A 506 7.09 -24.27 5.63
N LYS A 507 7.31 -24.79 4.41
CA LYS A 507 6.36 -24.69 3.29
C LYS A 507 5.04 -25.39 3.61
N LEU A 508 5.10 -26.58 4.22
CA LEU A 508 3.90 -27.31 4.62
C LEU A 508 3.11 -26.60 5.73
N LEU A 509 3.81 -26.04 6.73
CA LEU A 509 3.22 -25.20 7.79
C LEU A 509 2.56 -23.94 7.20
N LEU A 510 3.20 -23.31 6.23
CA LEU A 510 2.66 -22.17 5.50
C LEU A 510 1.37 -22.57 4.75
N LEU A 511 1.40 -23.67 4.00
CA LEU A 511 0.22 -24.16 3.29
C LEU A 511 -0.93 -24.46 4.25
N ALA A 512 -0.66 -25.17 5.35
CA ALA A 512 -1.67 -25.48 6.37
C ALA A 512 -2.26 -24.21 7.02
N ARG A 513 -1.43 -23.20 7.28
CA ARG A 513 -1.87 -21.88 7.74
C ARG A 513 -2.78 -21.21 6.71
N CYS A 514 -2.37 -21.13 5.44
CA CYS A 514 -3.17 -20.51 4.39
C CYS A 514 -4.52 -21.22 4.21
N LEU A 515 -4.54 -22.55 4.26
CA LEU A 515 -5.78 -23.34 4.20
C LEU A 515 -6.71 -23.01 5.38
N SER A 516 -6.18 -22.99 6.60
CA SER A 516 -6.96 -22.65 7.81
C SER A 516 -7.56 -21.25 7.71
N LEU A 517 -6.72 -20.25 7.37
CA LEU A 517 -7.16 -18.87 7.22
C LEU A 517 -8.17 -18.69 6.09
N SER A 518 -8.04 -19.44 5.00
CA SER A 518 -9.02 -19.41 3.90
C SER A 518 -10.42 -19.87 4.32
N GLU A 519 -10.51 -20.70 5.36
CA GLU A 519 -11.77 -21.16 5.93
C GLU A 519 -12.25 -20.23 7.08
N GLY A 520 -11.44 -19.23 7.43
CA GLY A 520 -11.65 -18.31 8.56
C GLY A 520 -11.19 -18.86 9.91
N ASN A 521 -10.52 -20.02 9.92
CA ASN A 521 -10.02 -20.65 11.15
C ASN A 521 -8.74 -19.94 11.62
N THR A 522 -8.76 -19.44 12.87
CA THR A 522 -7.63 -18.75 13.51
C THR A 522 -6.67 -19.70 14.23
N THR A 523 -6.97 -20.99 14.23
CA THR A 523 -6.10 -22.04 14.79
C THR A 523 -5.95 -23.19 13.83
N LEU A 524 -4.75 -23.76 13.75
CA LEU A 524 -4.52 -25.00 13.00
C LEU A 524 -5.17 -26.18 13.72
N ASP A 525 -5.98 -26.96 13.00
CA ASP A 525 -6.41 -28.29 13.42
C ASP A 525 -5.67 -29.39 12.63
N TRP A 526 -5.86 -30.64 13.08
CA TRP A 526 -5.18 -31.77 12.46
C TRP A 526 -5.76 -32.15 11.09
N GLU A 527 -7.05 -31.92 10.85
CA GLU A 527 -7.69 -32.25 9.57
C GLU A 527 -7.14 -31.35 8.45
N THR A 528 -6.98 -30.06 8.73
CA THR A 528 -6.38 -29.09 7.83
C THR A 528 -4.90 -29.38 7.60
N TRP A 529 -4.17 -29.83 8.63
CA TRP A 529 -2.80 -30.31 8.47
C TRP A 529 -2.73 -31.51 7.52
N GLU A 530 -3.59 -32.51 7.68
CA GLU A 530 -3.64 -33.67 6.77
C GLU A 530 -4.03 -33.28 5.34
N LYS A 531 -4.92 -32.29 5.18
CA LYS A 531 -5.27 -31.72 3.88
C LYS A 531 -4.06 -31.11 3.19
N ALA A 532 -3.25 -30.33 3.92
CA ALA A 532 -1.99 -29.77 3.40
C ALA A 532 -1.00 -30.87 2.99
N VAL A 533 -0.83 -31.91 3.81
CA VAL A 533 0.04 -33.07 3.50
C VAL A 533 -0.42 -33.78 2.23
N LYS A 534 -1.74 -33.99 2.07
CA LYS A 534 -2.32 -34.60 0.85
C LYS A 534 -2.07 -33.75 -0.38
N MET A 535 -2.22 -32.42 -0.28
CA MET A 535 -1.94 -31.50 -1.38
C MET A 535 -0.47 -31.57 -1.81
N GLU A 536 0.48 -31.52 -0.87
CA GLU A 536 1.91 -31.65 -1.17
C GLU A 536 2.27 -33.01 -1.80
N ALA A 537 1.62 -34.08 -1.36
CA ALA A 537 1.80 -35.40 -1.97
C ALA A 537 1.26 -35.45 -3.42
N LEU A 538 0.12 -34.82 -3.69
CA LEU A 538 -0.42 -34.72 -5.06
C LEU A 538 0.45 -33.82 -5.94
N TYR A 539 0.98 -32.73 -5.38
CA TYR A 539 1.90 -31.83 -6.05
C TYR A 539 3.20 -32.52 -6.46
N SER A 540 3.82 -33.28 -5.54
CA SER A 540 5.07 -34.00 -5.79
C SER A 540 4.96 -35.09 -6.87
N ASN A 541 3.75 -35.54 -7.18
CA ASN A 541 3.47 -36.56 -8.20
C ASN A 541 3.11 -35.97 -9.57
N LYS A 542 2.95 -34.64 -9.69
CA LYS A 542 2.63 -33.95 -10.96
C LYS A 542 3.89 -33.53 -11.70
#